data_AF-A0A3R6S7T0-F1
#
_entry.id   AF-A0A3R6S7T0-F1
#
_cell.length_a   1.000
_cell.length_b   1.000
_cell.length_c   1.000
_cell.angle_alpha   90.00
_cell.angle_beta   90.00
_cell.angle_gamma   90.00
#
_symmetry.space_group_name_H-M   'P 1'
#
loop_
_entity.id
_entity.type
_entity.pdbx_description
1 polymer ?
#
loop_
_entity_poly.entity_id
_entity_poly.type
_entity_poly.pdbx_seq_one_letter_code
_entity_poly.pdbx_strand_id
1 'polypeptide(L)'
;MYNEDKKLITEITRKNNMDENLAKFADAVMTADFEYACQKFALNYVVIRELMADKDFAEDPYIYECVMGINKLVGTYLAGDADQLDDKDLALISEMRNKITEKMKVLTAYTDAFELYEYILNRKEYGFEENVDEELEKMFEEFDAEQFSAEVFNFIFADKDKVAVNAKIQQIVGQLPLRMTKARFYDIIGQTLSIYNGCEISSLDDFIETVEETALLQLPEKFETEYSSLHEAYEIIKEGDYAHLDFDGYRNLSTVLDKSAGFINDVVSDYMMLIELVNDLYSMMLAAECKSGVSESCMRALSIIRRIYESMENEDEFPTDAYDMLVANEGAQEEAGEHRMVLEAPIYDIISSNQPDIIRLGLEDAYHRIDTLEKLLSGSMFVDIDHVKIETGALADSEYIISKKDKLIEEFGEVFTGNSQVVNRAVMAKILSTIPVFFNTQQEIKDYIDNALVRCSNRSEVLACYVIIQGIMED
;
A
#
# COMPACT_ATOMS: atom_id res chain seq x y z
N MET A 1 10.94 -26.45 -18.17
CA MET A 1 10.56 -26.41 -16.75
C MET A 1 9.06 -26.67 -16.63
N TYR A 2 8.66 -27.51 -15.67
CA TYR A 2 7.26 -27.84 -15.32
C TYR A 2 6.42 -28.52 -16.43
N ASN A 3 7.01 -29.49 -17.14
CA ASN A 3 6.31 -30.19 -18.22
C ASN A 3 5.14 -31.05 -17.72
N GLU A 4 5.20 -31.53 -16.47
CA GLU A 4 4.14 -32.34 -15.86
C GLU A 4 2.93 -31.48 -15.51
N ASP A 5 3.13 -30.31 -14.89
CA ASP A 5 2.06 -29.36 -14.58
C ASP A 5 1.38 -28.84 -15.85
N LYS A 6 2.15 -28.47 -16.87
CA LYS A 6 1.60 -28.04 -18.17
C LYS A 6 0.78 -29.14 -18.84
N LYS A 7 1.20 -30.40 -18.68
CA LYS A 7 0.45 -31.55 -19.19
C LYS A 7 -0.85 -31.74 -18.39
N LEU A 8 -0.81 -31.64 -17.06
CA LEU A 8 -1.97 -31.72 -16.19
C LEU A 8 -3.02 -30.66 -16.56
N ILE A 9 -2.60 -29.39 -16.67
CA ILE A 9 -3.45 -28.27 -17.10
C ILE A 9 -4.10 -28.59 -18.45
N THR A 10 -3.30 -29.05 -19.43
CA THR A 10 -3.79 -29.42 -20.76
C THR A 10 -4.83 -30.55 -20.71
N GLU A 11 -4.66 -31.54 -19.84
CA GLU A 11 -5.61 -32.65 -19.68
C GLU A 11 -6.93 -32.17 -19.07
N ILE A 12 -6.89 -31.27 -18.08
CA ILE A 12 -8.07 -30.62 -17.48
C ILE A 12 -8.82 -29.79 -18.51
N THR A 13 -8.11 -28.96 -19.30
CA THR A 13 -8.71 -28.17 -20.38
C THR A 13 -9.41 -29.05 -21.42
N ARG A 14 -8.88 -30.25 -21.67
CA ARG A 14 -9.46 -31.24 -22.58
C ARG A 14 -10.56 -32.11 -21.95
N LYS A 15 -10.94 -31.85 -20.70
CA LYS A 15 -11.92 -32.60 -19.92
C LYS A 15 -11.57 -34.09 -19.76
N ASN A 16 -10.28 -34.41 -19.68
CA ASN A 16 -9.78 -35.78 -19.52
C ASN A 16 -9.51 -36.08 -18.05
N ASN A 17 -9.98 -37.24 -17.59
CA ASN A 17 -9.72 -37.80 -16.25
C ASN A 17 -9.97 -36.80 -15.10
N MET A 18 -11.08 -36.05 -15.19
CA MET A 18 -11.39 -34.92 -14.30
C MET A 18 -11.39 -35.30 -12.82
N ASP A 19 -11.88 -36.49 -12.48
CA ASP A 19 -11.96 -37.01 -11.12
C ASP A 19 -10.59 -37.06 -10.43
N GLU A 20 -9.53 -37.41 -11.15
CA GLU A 20 -8.16 -37.42 -10.61
C GLU A 20 -7.44 -36.09 -10.84
N ASN A 21 -7.63 -35.48 -12.02
CA ASN A 21 -6.81 -34.35 -12.43
C ASN A 21 -7.15 -33.07 -11.68
N LEU A 22 -8.41 -32.87 -11.25
CA LEU A 22 -8.76 -31.71 -10.41
C LEU A 22 -8.17 -31.78 -9.02
N ALA A 23 -8.08 -32.97 -8.43
CA ALA A 23 -7.44 -33.18 -7.14
C ALA A 23 -5.91 -32.96 -7.25
N LYS A 24 -5.27 -33.59 -8.26
CA LYS A 24 -3.83 -33.39 -8.53
C LYS A 24 -3.47 -31.94 -8.80
N PHE A 25 -4.36 -31.19 -9.45
CA PHE A 25 -4.14 -29.77 -9.71
C PHE A 25 -4.19 -28.95 -8.42
N ALA A 26 -5.17 -29.21 -7.57
CA ALA A 26 -5.25 -28.56 -6.26
C ALA A 26 -4.00 -28.85 -5.42
N ASP A 27 -3.56 -30.10 -5.34
CA ASP A 27 -2.34 -30.50 -4.62
C ASP A 27 -1.09 -29.80 -5.18
N ALA A 28 -0.97 -29.70 -6.51
CA ALA A 28 0.15 -29.05 -7.17
C ALA A 28 0.20 -27.55 -6.86
N VAL A 29 -0.95 -26.86 -6.92
CA VAL A 29 -1.07 -25.44 -6.59
C VAL A 29 -0.69 -25.20 -5.12
N MET A 30 -1.31 -25.93 -4.18
CA MET A 30 -1.02 -25.76 -2.75
C MET A 30 0.44 -26.04 -2.40
N THR A 31 1.06 -27.03 -3.06
CA THR A 31 2.48 -27.32 -2.86
C THR A 31 3.35 -26.17 -3.37
N ALA A 32 3.06 -25.63 -4.56
CA ALA A 32 3.81 -24.50 -5.10
C ALA A 32 3.65 -23.23 -4.24
N ASP A 33 2.43 -22.95 -3.74
CA ASP A 33 2.17 -21.83 -2.83
C ASP A 33 2.90 -22.01 -1.49
N PHE A 34 2.87 -23.22 -0.90
CA PHE A 34 3.62 -23.53 0.31
C PHE A 34 5.12 -23.32 0.10
N GLU A 35 5.69 -23.84 -1.00
CA GLU A 35 7.11 -23.70 -1.29
C GLU A 35 7.50 -22.24 -1.44
N TYR A 36 6.73 -21.46 -2.21
CA TYR A 36 7.00 -20.04 -2.40
C TYR A 36 6.94 -19.24 -1.10
N ALA A 37 5.88 -19.44 -0.30
CA ALA A 37 5.73 -18.81 1.01
C ALA A 37 6.87 -19.19 1.96
N CYS A 38 7.29 -20.46 1.96
CA CYS A 38 8.39 -20.95 2.79
C CYS A 38 9.73 -20.29 2.45
N GLN A 39 10.03 -20.11 1.15
CA GLN A 39 11.25 -19.43 0.73
C GLN A 39 11.29 -17.97 1.19
N LYS A 40 10.19 -17.21 0.97
CA LYS A 40 10.06 -15.83 1.42
C LYS A 40 10.16 -15.72 2.95
N PHE A 41 9.40 -16.55 3.65
CA PHE A 41 9.35 -16.53 5.11
C PHE A 41 10.74 -16.79 5.70
N ALA A 42 11.50 -17.76 5.19
CA ALA A 42 12.84 -18.07 5.69
C ALA A 42 13.78 -16.86 5.64
N LEU A 43 13.70 -16.02 4.60
CA LEU A 43 14.51 -14.81 4.46
C LEU A 43 14.04 -13.71 5.41
N ASN A 44 12.75 -13.40 5.41
CA ASN A 44 12.19 -12.33 6.24
C ASN A 44 12.29 -12.66 7.74
N TYR A 45 12.25 -13.95 8.11
CA TYR A 45 12.34 -14.37 9.49
C TYR A 45 13.73 -14.18 10.10
N VAL A 46 14.78 -14.18 9.27
CA VAL A 46 16.14 -13.79 9.70
C VAL A 46 16.13 -12.34 10.19
N VAL A 47 15.50 -11.44 9.44
CA VAL A 47 15.44 -10.01 9.76
C VAL A 47 14.75 -9.80 11.11
N ILE A 48 13.60 -10.47 11.34
CA ILE A 48 12.90 -10.41 12.62
C ILE A 48 13.77 -10.89 13.78
N ARG A 49 14.57 -11.94 13.59
CA ARG A 49 15.46 -12.44 14.66
C ARG A 49 16.54 -11.42 15.00
N GLU A 50 17.13 -10.74 14.02
CA GLU A 50 18.12 -9.69 14.26
C GLU A 50 17.49 -8.49 14.99
N LEU A 51 16.34 -8.00 14.52
CA LEU A 51 15.62 -6.89 15.17
C LEU A 51 15.19 -7.22 16.60
N MET A 52 14.75 -8.46 16.86
CA MET A 52 14.46 -8.95 18.21
C MET A 52 15.70 -8.98 19.11
N ALA A 53 16.85 -9.39 18.58
CA ALA A 53 18.10 -9.46 19.34
C ALA A 53 18.60 -8.05 19.72
N ASP A 54 18.49 -7.09 18.78
CA ASP A 54 18.94 -5.71 18.98
C ASP A 54 17.89 -4.83 19.69
N LYS A 55 16.65 -5.31 19.83
CA LYS A 55 15.48 -4.57 20.37
C LYS A 55 15.21 -3.30 19.57
N ASP A 56 15.31 -3.43 18.25
CA ASP A 56 15.28 -2.34 17.28
C ASP A 56 13.94 -2.25 16.54
N PHE A 57 12.85 -2.56 17.24
CA PHE A 57 11.49 -2.33 16.76
C PHE A 57 10.98 -0.97 17.23
N ALA A 58 10.09 -0.39 16.43
CA ALA A 58 9.34 0.81 16.77
C ALA A 58 8.57 0.66 18.09
N GLU A 59 8.28 1.80 18.72
CA GLU A 59 7.59 1.87 20.01
C GLU A 59 6.07 1.61 19.90
N ASP A 60 5.67 0.45 19.35
CA ASP A 60 4.30 -0.08 19.42
C ASP A 60 4.29 -1.46 20.11
N PRO A 61 3.61 -1.62 21.26
CA PRO A 61 3.54 -2.88 21.99
C PRO A 61 3.03 -4.07 21.15
N TYR A 62 2.18 -3.79 20.15
CA TYR A 62 1.61 -4.85 19.32
C TYR A 62 2.62 -5.48 18.36
N ILE A 63 3.67 -4.76 17.96
CA ILE A 63 4.74 -5.32 17.12
C ILE A 63 5.37 -6.55 17.81
N TYR A 64 5.74 -6.39 19.09
CA TYR A 64 6.28 -7.49 19.89
C TYR A 64 5.26 -8.61 20.13
N GLU A 65 3.99 -8.28 20.40
CA GLU A 65 2.90 -9.27 20.52
C GLU A 65 2.77 -10.10 19.24
N CYS A 66 2.84 -9.44 18.07
CA CYS A 66 2.77 -10.07 16.77
C CYS A 66 3.97 -10.99 16.52
N VAL A 67 5.19 -10.54 16.80
CA VAL A 67 6.40 -11.38 16.67
C VAL A 67 6.30 -12.62 17.56
N MET A 68 5.84 -12.49 18.80
CA MET A 68 5.61 -13.64 19.69
C MET A 68 4.55 -14.60 19.14
N GLY A 69 3.47 -14.07 18.55
CA GLY A 69 2.44 -14.85 17.88
C GLY A 69 2.99 -15.64 16.69
N ILE A 70 3.80 -15.00 15.84
CA ILE A 70 4.51 -15.64 14.73
C ILE A 70 5.39 -16.78 15.27
N ASN A 71 6.23 -16.50 16.27
CA ASN A 71 7.16 -17.46 16.84
C ASN A 71 6.45 -18.70 17.40
N LYS A 72 5.34 -18.51 18.12
CA LYS A 72 4.48 -19.60 18.62
C LYS A 72 3.99 -20.50 17.48
N LEU A 73 3.47 -19.91 16.41
CA LEU A 73 2.91 -20.63 15.27
C LEU A 73 4.00 -21.34 14.46
N VAL A 74 5.17 -20.71 14.28
CA VAL A 74 6.37 -21.33 13.71
C VAL A 74 6.76 -22.58 14.51
N GLY A 75 6.84 -22.46 15.84
CA GLY A 75 7.15 -23.57 16.74
C GLY A 75 6.16 -24.74 16.62
N THR A 76 4.90 -24.44 16.34
CA THR A 76 3.82 -25.44 16.24
C THR A 76 3.84 -26.14 14.87
N TYR A 77 3.80 -25.39 13.78
CA TYR A 77 3.51 -25.91 12.44
C TYR A 77 4.76 -26.11 11.56
N LEU A 78 5.79 -25.27 11.72
CA LEU A 78 6.97 -25.31 10.85
C LEU A 78 8.13 -26.06 11.48
N ALA A 79 8.53 -25.67 12.69
CA ALA A 79 9.57 -26.35 13.46
C ALA A 79 9.04 -27.63 14.15
N GLY A 80 7.75 -27.65 14.48
CA GLY A 80 7.05 -28.81 15.03
C GLY A 80 6.46 -29.77 13.99
N ASP A 81 5.81 -30.82 14.49
CA ASP A 81 5.21 -31.90 13.70
C ASP A 81 3.66 -31.80 13.68
N ALA A 82 3.10 -30.59 13.83
CA ALA A 82 1.65 -30.40 13.75
C ALA A 82 1.18 -30.40 12.29
N ASP A 83 0.49 -31.46 11.90
CA ASP A 83 -0.02 -31.65 10.54
C ASP A 83 -1.49 -31.23 10.38
N GLN A 84 -2.17 -30.94 11.51
CA GLN A 84 -3.57 -30.54 11.56
C GLN A 84 -3.69 -29.14 12.13
N LEU A 85 -4.41 -28.27 11.41
CA LEU A 85 -4.71 -26.91 11.84
C LEU A 85 -5.71 -26.91 13.00
N ASP A 86 -5.34 -26.26 14.11
CA ASP A 86 -6.28 -25.92 15.18
C ASP A 86 -7.04 -24.64 14.79
N ASP A 87 -8.37 -24.67 14.86
CA ASP A 87 -9.24 -23.51 14.62
C ASP A 87 -8.81 -22.27 15.42
N LYS A 88 -8.25 -22.47 16.63
CA LYS A 88 -7.74 -21.36 17.46
C LYS A 88 -6.49 -20.72 16.92
N ASP A 89 -5.60 -21.50 16.30
CA ASP A 89 -4.37 -20.98 15.73
C ASP A 89 -4.65 -20.32 14.37
N LEU A 90 -5.62 -20.84 13.60
CA LEU A 90 -6.15 -20.16 12.42
C LEU A 90 -6.81 -18.83 12.78
N ALA A 91 -7.63 -18.80 13.84
CA ALA A 91 -8.21 -17.55 14.34
C ALA A 91 -7.13 -16.57 14.81
N LEU A 92 -6.08 -17.05 15.47
CA LEU A 92 -4.95 -16.23 15.92
C LEU A 92 -4.25 -15.55 14.74
N ILE A 93 -3.86 -16.29 13.70
CA ILE A 93 -3.13 -15.69 12.57
C ILE A 93 -4.02 -14.73 11.75
N SER A 94 -5.30 -15.06 11.60
CA SER A 94 -6.29 -14.16 10.99
C SER A 94 -6.46 -12.87 11.81
N GLU A 95 -6.62 -12.97 13.13
CA GLU A 95 -6.71 -11.80 14.02
C GLU A 95 -5.43 -10.95 13.97
N MET A 96 -4.27 -11.61 13.94
CA MET A 96 -2.99 -10.90 13.84
C MET A 96 -2.92 -10.05 12.57
N ARG A 97 -3.26 -10.67 11.43
CA ARG A 97 -3.33 -10.01 10.13
C ARG A 97 -4.31 -8.83 10.14
N ASN A 98 -5.52 -9.05 10.64
CA ASN A 98 -6.58 -8.04 10.65
C ASN A 98 -6.22 -6.85 11.55
N LYS A 99 -5.59 -7.09 12.70
CA LYS A 99 -5.14 -6.01 13.59
C LYS A 99 -3.97 -5.20 13.00
N ILE A 100 -3.06 -5.82 12.24
CA ILE A 100 -2.04 -5.06 11.47
C ILE A 100 -2.74 -4.18 10.42
N THR A 101 -3.69 -4.74 9.66
CA THR A 101 -4.45 -3.99 8.65
C THR A 101 -5.23 -2.81 9.25
N GLU A 102 -5.92 -3.00 10.38
CA GLU A 102 -6.62 -1.91 11.10
C GLU A 102 -5.66 -0.80 11.51
N LYS A 103 -4.51 -1.15 12.09
CA LYS A 103 -3.49 -0.19 12.51
C LYS A 103 -2.88 0.58 11.34
N MET A 104 -2.63 -0.11 10.22
CA MET A 104 -2.14 0.51 9.00
C MET A 104 -3.15 1.51 8.44
N LYS A 105 -4.45 1.23 8.46
CA LYS A 105 -5.47 2.21 8.07
C LYS A 105 -5.40 3.49 8.91
N VAL A 106 -5.22 3.36 10.24
CA VAL A 106 -5.07 4.53 11.12
C VAL A 106 -3.79 5.30 10.82
N LEU A 107 -2.66 4.62 10.63
CA LEU A 107 -1.38 5.25 10.29
C LEU A 107 -1.47 5.98 8.94
N THR A 108 -2.06 5.36 7.92
CA THR A 108 -2.31 5.99 6.61
C THR A 108 -3.14 7.25 6.75
N ALA A 109 -4.21 7.23 7.54
CA ALA A 109 -5.03 8.43 7.76
C ALA A 109 -4.24 9.57 8.47
N TYR A 110 -3.32 9.24 9.38
CA TYR A 110 -2.43 10.23 9.98
C TYR A 110 -1.39 10.76 9.00
N THR A 111 -0.76 9.90 8.20
CA THR A 111 0.10 10.32 7.08
C THR A 111 -0.65 11.28 6.18
N ASP A 112 -1.88 10.92 5.83
CA ASP A 112 -2.69 11.71 4.95
C ASP A 112 -3.01 13.09 5.53
N ALA A 113 -3.30 13.13 6.83
CA ALA A 113 -3.51 14.36 7.56
C ALA A 113 -2.26 15.23 7.63
N PHE A 114 -1.11 14.64 7.95
CA PHE A 114 0.13 15.38 8.11
C PHE A 114 0.67 15.94 6.80
N GLU A 115 0.64 15.17 5.71
CA GLU A 115 0.99 15.67 4.37
C GLU A 115 0.15 16.89 3.96
N LEU A 116 -1.14 16.90 4.34
CA LEU A 116 -2.03 18.01 4.04
C LEU A 116 -1.59 19.30 4.75
N TYR A 117 -1.12 19.21 5.98
CA TYR A 117 -0.62 20.38 6.72
C TYR A 117 0.83 20.72 6.39
N GLU A 118 1.65 19.74 6.03
CA GLU A 118 2.98 19.94 5.47
C GLU A 118 2.91 20.77 4.19
N TYR A 119 1.97 20.45 3.28
CA TYR A 119 1.69 21.25 2.09
C TYR A 119 1.49 22.74 2.44
N ILE A 120 0.83 23.03 3.56
CA ILE A 120 0.57 24.41 4.00
C ILE A 120 1.86 25.05 4.53
N LEU A 121 2.61 24.34 5.37
CA LEU A 121 3.84 24.85 5.99
C LEU A 121 4.96 25.09 4.98
N ASN A 122 5.15 24.18 4.01
CA ASN A 122 6.17 24.35 2.97
C ASN A 122 5.98 25.67 2.22
N ARG A 123 4.73 26.07 1.99
CA ARG A 123 4.40 27.36 1.32
C ARG A 123 4.67 28.60 2.16
N LYS A 124 4.91 28.44 3.47
CA LYS A 124 5.26 29.50 4.41
C LYS A 124 6.75 29.56 4.71
N GLU A 125 7.45 28.44 4.55
CA GLU A 125 8.85 28.24 4.91
C GLU A 125 9.77 29.38 4.46
N TYR A 126 9.77 29.69 3.16
CA TYR A 126 10.63 30.73 2.57
C TYR A 126 10.08 32.15 2.72
N GLY A 127 9.01 32.32 3.51
CA GLY A 127 8.52 33.61 3.97
C GLY A 127 9.26 34.12 5.22
N PHE A 128 10.02 33.25 5.88
CA PHE A 128 10.82 33.56 7.05
C PHE A 128 12.29 33.70 6.66
N GLU A 129 12.92 34.82 7.04
CA GLU A 129 14.32 35.10 6.69
C GLU A 129 15.27 34.05 7.30
N GLU A 130 14.90 33.46 8.43
CA GLU A 130 15.65 32.42 9.12
C GLU A 130 15.80 31.11 8.32
N ASN A 131 14.92 30.87 7.35
CA ASN A 131 14.96 29.69 6.47
C ASN A 131 15.61 29.97 5.11
N VAL A 132 16.11 31.20 4.89
CA VAL A 132 16.73 31.61 3.62
C VAL A 132 18.21 31.85 3.86
N ASP A 133 19.04 30.91 3.43
CA ASP A 133 20.50 31.08 3.42
C ASP A 133 21.00 31.83 2.19
N GLU A 134 22.30 32.13 2.13
CA GLU A 134 22.92 32.87 1.02
C GLU A 134 22.79 32.14 -0.33
N GLU A 135 22.72 30.81 -0.33
CA GLU A 135 22.61 30.00 -1.54
C GLU A 135 21.18 30.07 -2.09
N LEU A 136 20.18 29.87 -1.24
CA LEU A 136 18.77 30.05 -1.57
C LEU A 136 18.49 31.49 -2.00
N GLU A 137 19.04 32.50 -1.32
CA GLU A 137 18.86 33.90 -1.69
C GLU A 137 19.37 34.16 -3.12
N LYS A 138 20.56 33.64 -3.46
CA LYS A 138 21.11 33.75 -4.81
C LYS A 138 20.27 32.99 -5.85
N MET A 139 19.84 31.77 -5.52
CA MET A 139 18.93 31.00 -6.37
C MET A 139 17.64 31.78 -6.63
N PHE A 140 17.13 32.52 -5.64
CA PHE A 140 15.94 33.34 -5.78
C PHE A 140 16.14 34.59 -6.62
N GLU A 141 17.32 35.21 -6.59
CA GLU A 141 17.64 36.34 -7.47
C GLU A 141 17.70 35.93 -8.94
N GLU A 142 18.16 34.71 -9.21
CA GLU A 142 18.30 34.15 -10.55
C GLU A 142 17.03 33.40 -11.02
N PHE A 143 16.02 33.21 -10.14
CA PHE A 143 14.81 32.46 -10.45
C PHE A 143 13.96 33.15 -11.53
N ASP A 144 13.76 32.43 -12.63
CA ASP A 144 12.85 32.81 -13.72
C ASP A 144 11.69 31.81 -13.78
N ALA A 145 10.50 32.29 -13.44
CA ALA A 145 9.28 31.47 -13.42
C ALA A 145 8.88 30.95 -14.81
N GLU A 146 9.15 31.69 -15.89
CA GLU A 146 8.83 31.26 -17.26
C GLU A 146 9.79 30.16 -17.70
N GLN A 147 11.09 30.32 -17.40
CA GLN A 147 12.09 29.30 -17.66
C GLN A 147 11.76 28.02 -16.87
N PHE A 148 11.51 28.15 -15.57
CA PHE A 148 11.21 27.00 -14.72
C PHE A 148 9.93 26.28 -15.15
N SER A 149 8.87 27.01 -15.52
CA SER A 149 7.66 26.40 -16.09
C SER A 149 7.95 25.56 -17.34
N ALA A 150 8.83 26.05 -18.22
CA ALA A 150 9.24 25.31 -19.41
C ALA A 150 10.08 24.05 -19.06
N GLU A 151 10.93 24.13 -18.05
CA GLU A 151 11.71 22.99 -17.54
C GLU A 151 10.80 21.90 -16.98
N VAL A 152 9.84 22.27 -16.12
CA VAL A 152 8.84 21.34 -15.57
C VAL A 152 8.01 20.68 -16.68
N PHE A 153 7.55 21.46 -17.65
CA PHE A 153 6.83 20.91 -18.80
C PHE A 153 7.68 19.90 -19.58
N ASN A 154 8.96 20.22 -19.84
CA ASN A 154 9.86 19.31 -20.53
C ASN A 154 10.16 18.04 -19.73
N PHE A 155 10.29 18.15 -18.40
CA PHE A 155 10.49 17.01 -17.51
C PHE A 155 9.31 16.03 -17.55
N ILE A 156 8.08 16.53 -17.48
CA ILE A 156 6.86 15.71 -17.56
C ILE A 156 6.84 14.89 -18.85
N PHE A 157 7.22 15.50 -19.98
CA PHE A 157 7.16 14.87 -21.31
C PHE A 157 8.52 14.32 -21.81
N ALA A 158 9.52 14.20 -20.92
CA ALA A 158 10.79 13.58 -21.25
C ALA A 158 10.62 12.06 -21.50
N ASP A 159 9.66 11.45 -20.80
CA ASP A 159 9.31 10.04 -20.96
C ASP A 159 8.37 9.79 -22.13
N LYS A 160 8.54 8.61 -22.74
CA LYS A 160 7.67 8.12 -23.81
C LYS A 160 6.50 7.29 -23.28
N ASP A 161 6.63 6.78 -22.06
CA ASP A 161 5.60 5.97 -21.44
C ASP A 161 4.49 6.85 -20.84
N LYS A 162 3.24 6.55 -21.20
CA LYS A 162 2.09 7.35 -20.78
C LYS A 162 1.80 7.23 -19.29
N VAL A 163 2.09 6.08 -18.69
CA VAL A 163 1.86 5.87 -17.25
C VAL A 163 2.84 6.71 -16.46
N ALA A 164 4.13 6.68 -16.82
CA ALA A 164 5.15 7.56 -16.23
C ALA A 164 4.81 9.05 -16.39
N VAL A 165 4.37 9.48 -17.59
CA VAL A 165 3.94 10.86 -17.83
C VAL A 165 2.77 11.25 -16.92
N ASN A 166 1.76 10.38 -16.76
CA ASN A 166 0.60 10.65 -15.92
C ASN A 166 0.99 10.76 -14.43
N ALA A 167 1.85 9.88 -13.94
CA ALA A 167 2.36 9.92 -12.57
C ALA A 167 3.10 11.25 -12.32
N LYS A 168 3.96 11.67 -13.25
CA LYS A 168 4.64 12.98 -13.19
C LYS A 168 3.65 14.15 -13.18
N ILE A 169 2.60 14.12 -14.00
CA ILE A 169 1.56 15.17 -13.98
C ILE A 169 0.91 15.26 -12.60
N GLN A 170 0.48 14.13 -12.04
CA GLN A 170 -0.16 14.07 -10.73
C GLN A 170 0.75 14.60 -9.61
N GLN A 171 2.01 14.16 -9.61
CA GLN A 171 3.01 14.61 -8.65
C GLN A 171 3.25 16.13 -8.74
N ILE A 172 3.47 16.67 -9.95
CA ILE A 172 3.67 18.10 -10.16
C ILE A 172 2.41 18.91 -9.79
N VAL A 173 1.22 18.46 -10.19
CA VAL A 173 -0.05 19.14 -9.88
C VAL A 173 -0.25 19.26 -8.36
N GLY A 174 0.09 18.20 -7.61
CA GLY A 174 0.05 18.19 -6.15
C GLY A 174 0.99 19.22 -5.52
N GLN A 175 2.09 19.57 -6.19
CA GLN A 175 3.06 20.54 -5.66
C GLN A 175 2.82 21.98 -6.09
N LEU A 176 2.03 22.24 -7.14
CA LEU A 176 1.81 23.60 -7.64
C LEU A 176 0.92 24.46 -6.70
N PRO A 177 1.05 25.80 -6.72
CA PRO A 177 0.16 26.67 -5.96
C PRO A 177 -1.27 26.60 -6.50
N LEU A 178 -2.23 26.18 -5.66
CA LEU A 178 -3.60 26.03 -6.10
C LEU A 178 -4.36 27.37 -6.11
N ARG A 179 -4.73 27.84 -7.30
CA ARG A 179 -5.64 28.98 -7.50
C ARG A 179 -6.86 28.58 -8.30
N MET A 180 -7.73 27.81 -7.66
CA MET A 180 -8.97 27.29 -8.25
C MET A 180 -10.20 27.71 -7.44
N THR A 181 -11.35 27.86 -8.10
CA THR A 181 -12.64 28.05 -7.42
C THR A 181 -13.23 26.70 -7.01
N LYS A 182 -14.04 26.68 -5.93
CA LYS A 182 -14.78 25.46 -5.52
C LYS A 182 -15.61 24.88 -6.66
N ALA A 183 -16.26 25.74 -7.47
CA ALA A 183 -17.04 25.32 -8.63
C ALA A 183 -16.19 24.56 -9.66
N ARG A 184 -15.00 25.07 -9.99
CA ARG A 184 -14.09 24.38 -10.92
C ARG A 184 -13.57 23.06 -10.34
N PHE A 185 -13.31 23.00 -9.04
CA PHE A 185 -12.94 21.76 -8.36
C PHE A 185 -14.06 20.71 -8.47
N TYR A 186 -15.30 21.07 -8.16
CA TYR A 186 -16.45 20.17 -8.29
C TYR A 186 -16.73 19.73 -9.74
N ASP A 187 -16.46 20.60 -10.72
CA ASP A 187 -16.53 20.22 -12.13
C ASP A 187 -15.50 19.15 -12.48
N ILE A 188 -14.25 19.28 -12.01
CA ILE A 188 -13.19 18.28 -12.22
C ILE A 188 -13.60 16.95 -11.59
N ILE A 189 -14.03 16.95 -10.33
CA ILE A 189 -14.52 15.74 -9.65
C ILE A 189 -15.66 15.09 -10.45
N GLY A 190 -16.64 15.87 -10.90
CA GLY A 190 -17.73 15.35 -11.71
C GLY A 190 -17.28 14.75 -13.05
N GLN A 191 -16.29 15.36 -13.71
CA GLN A 191 -15.69 14.83 -14.93
C GLN A 191 -14.96 13.52 -14.67
N THR A 192 -14.21 13.44 -13.58
CA THR A 192 -13.51 12.23 -13.16
C THR A 192 -14.48 11.10 -12.86
N LEU A 193 -15.53 11.32 -12.07
CA LEU A 193 -16.53 10.27 -11.78
C LEU A 193 -17.25 9.79 -13.05
N SER A 194 -17.40 10.68 -14.05
CA SER A 194 -18.05 10.32 -15.32
C SER A 194 -17.27 9.29 -16.15
N ILE A 195 -15.96 9.11 -15.91
CA ILE A 195 -15.16 8.10 -16.62
C ILE A 195 -15.58 6.67 -16.26
N TYR A 196 -16.21 6.49 -15.10
CA TYR A 196 -16.68 5.19 -14.60
C TYR A 196 -18.05 4.80 -15.17
N ASN A 197 -18.63 5.58 -16.08
CA ASN A 197 -19.91 5.23 -16.70
C ASN A 197 -19.77 3.94 -17.52
N GLY A 198 -20.53 2.92 -17.14
CA GLY A 198 -20.46 1.58 -17.72
C GLY A 198 -19.35 0.69 -17.15
N CYS A 199 -18.57 1.17 -16.18
CA CYS A 199 -17.68 0.34 -15.35
C CYS A 199 -18.48 -0.32 -14.22
N GLU A 200 -17.86 -1.25 -13.50
CA GLU A 200 -18.49 -1.86 -12.33
C GLU A 200 -18.72 -0.84 -11.20
N ILE A 201 -19.82 -0.99 -10.48
CA ILE A 201 -20.17 -0.15 -9.33
C ILE A 201 -19.08 -0.22 -8.26
N SER A 202 -18.51 -1.40 -8.01
CA SER A 202 -17.39 -1.63 -7.08
C SER A 202 -16.21 -0.71 -7.39
N SER A 203 -15.78 -0.64 -8.66
CA SER A 203 -14.64 0.20 -9.06
C SER A 203 -14.88 1.69 -8.83
N LEU A 204 -16.12 2.16 -9.00
CA LEU A 204 -16.49 3.54 -8.70
C LEU A 204 -16.55 3.78 -7.18
N ASP A 205 -17.11 2.85 -6.43
CA ASP A 205 -17.21 2.95 -4.98
C ASP A 205 -15.82 2.95 -4.32
N ASP A 206 -14.91 2.07 -4.77
CA ASP A 206 -13.52 2.01 -4.29
C ASP A 206 -12.77 3.32 -4.57
N PHE A 207 -12.98 3.92 -5.74
CA PHE A 207 -12.40 5.22 -6.08
C PHE A 207 -12.95 6.34 -5.20
N ILE A 208 -14.26 6.34 -4.92
CA ILE A 208 -14.88 7.33 -4.04
C ILE A 208 -14.36 7.17 -2.62
N GLU A 209 -14.24 5.94 -2.11
CA GLU A 209 -13.65 5.64 -0.80
C GLU A 209 -12.23 6.21 -0.71
N THR A 210 -11.39 5.98 -1.73
CA THR A 210 -10.04 6.57 -1.79
C THR A 210 -10.07 8.10 -1.71
N VAL A 211 -10.98 8.76 -2.43
CA VAL A 211 -11.13 10.22 -2.40
C VAL A 211 -11.62 10.71 -1.03
N GLU A 212 -12.59 10.02 -0.41
CA GLU A 212 -13.12 10.33 0.90
C GLU A 212 -12.04 10.19 2.00
N GLU A 213 -11.24 9.13 1.95
CA GLU A 213 -10.11 8.87 2.86
C GLU A 213 -9.00 9.93 2.68
N THR A 214 -8.58 10.18 1.44
CA THR A 214 -7.50 11.15 1.13
C THR A 214 -7.88 12.57 1.57
N ALA A 215 -9.16 12.93 1.46
CA ALA A 215 -9.70 14.21 1.87
C ALA A 215 -9.99 14.30 3.37
N LEU A 216 -9.82 13.20 4.12
CA LEU A 216 -10.18 13.08 5.53
C LEU A 216 -11.67 13.34 5.77
N LEU A 217 -12.53 13.04 4.78
CA LEU A 217 -13.99 13.09 4.92
C LEU A 217 -14.48 11.91 5.77
N GLN A 218 -13.80 10.77 5.63
CA GLN A 218 -14.01 9.59 6.46
C GLN A 218 -12.69 9.25 7.15
N LEU A 219 -12.78 8.99 8.45
CA LEU A 219 -11.65 8.58 9.27
C LEU A 219 -11.84 7.12 9.68
N PRO A 220 -10.76 6.34 9.76
CA PRO A 220 -10.85 4.95 10.20
C PRO A 220 -11.35 4.86 11.65
N GLU A 221 -11.93 3.72 12.01
CA GLU A 221 -12.21 3.42 13.41
C GLU A 221 -10.93 3.54 14.26
N LYS A 222 -11.09 3.99 15.51
CA LYS A 222 -9.99 4.21 16.46
C LYS A 222 -8.98 5.29 16.05
N PHE A 223 -9.25 6.12 15.04
CA PHE A 223 -8.38 7.24 14.66
C PHE A 223 -7.90 8.05 15.88
N GLU A 224 -8.82 8.46 16.76
CA GLU A 224 -8.51 9.27 17.95
C GLU A 224 -7.81 8.49 19.09
N THR A 225 -7.97 7.16 19.13
CA THR A 225 -7.64 6.36 20.32
C THR A 225 -6.48 5.40 20.14
N GLU A 226 -6.19 4.94 18.92
CA GLU A 226 -5.15 3.94 18.65
C GLU A 226 -3.74 4.49 18.93
N TYR A 227 -3.47 5.72 18.46
CA TYR A 227 -2.19 6.41 18.66
C TYR A 227 -2.44 7.79 19.27
N SER A 228 -2.56 7.86 20.60
CA SER A 228 -2.90 9.11 21.28
C SER A 228 -1.88 10.24 21.05
N SER A 229 -0.60 9.92 20.89
CA SER A 229 0.45 10.90 20.57
C SER A 229 0.27 11.52 19.18
N LEU A 230 -0.10 10.71 18.18
CA LEU A 230 -0.41 11.19 16.84
C LEU A 230 -1.69 12.02 16.83
N HIS A 231 -2.70 11.62 17.62
CA HIS A 231 -3.92 12.40 17.76
C HIS A 231 -3.65 13.79 18.38
N GLU A 232 -2.84 13.85 19.44
CA GLU A 232 -2.42 15.11 20.05
C GLU A 232 -1.66 15.99 19.06
N ALA A 233 -0.72 15.41 18.30
CA ALA A 233 0.00 16.11 17.24
C ALA A 233 -0.94 16.65 16.16
N TYR A 234 -1.90 15.84 15.72
CA TYR A 234 -2.91 16.22 14.73
C TYR A 234 -3.76 17.40 15.20
N GLU A 235 -4.24 17.40 16.45
CA GLU A 235 -5.04 18.52 16.97
C GLU A 235 -4.19 19.80 17.11
N ILE A 236 -2.93 19.71 17.56
CA ILE A 236 -2.00 20.85 17.59
C ILE A 236 -1.83 21.48 16.19
N ILE A 237 -1.64 20.64 15.19
CA ILE A 237 -1.44 21.06 13.80
C ILE A 237 -2.73 21.68 13.24
N LYS A 238 -3.85 20.99 13.39
CA LYS A 238 -5.17 21.42 12.90
C LYS A 238 -5.62 22.77 13.47
N GLU A 239 -5.30 23.06 14.73
CA GLU A 239 -5.64 24.32 15.39
C GLU A 239 -4.70 25.50 15.03
N GLY A 240 -3.65 25.26 14.22
CA GLY A 240 -2.67 26.28 13.84
C GLY A 240 -3.27 27.48 13.09
N ASP A 241 -2.86 28.71 13.46
CA ASP A 241 -3.20 29.92 12.69
C ASP A 241 -2.27 30.11 11.48
N TYR A 242 -2.49 29.31 10.44
CA TYR A 242 -1.74 29.38 9.19
C TYR A 242 -1.89 30.71 8.43
N ALA A 243 -2.87 31.54 8.80
CA ALA A 243 -3.04 32.85 8.19
C ALA A 243 -2.03 33.87 8.75
N HIS A 244 -1.73 33.79 10.05
CA HIS A 244 -0.82 34.72 10.76
C HIS A 244 0.33 34.01 11.48
N LEU A 245 0.86 32.96 10.87
CA LEU A 245 1.97 32.17 11.40
C LEU A 245 3.27 33.00 11.45
N ASP A 246 3.88 33.11 12.63
CA ASP A 246 5.24 33.64 12.80
C ASP A 246 6.29 32.51 12.75
N PHE A 247 7.57 32.86 12.81
CA PHE A 247 8.64 31.88 12.66
C PHE A 247 8.68 30.85 13.80
N ASP A 248 8.46 31.27 15.05
CA ASP A 248 8.40 30.35 16.19
C ASP A 248 7.20 29.39 16.06
N GLY A 249 6.04 29.89 15.64
CA GLY A 249 4.87 29.08 15.35
C GLY A 249 5.11 28.08 14.22
N TYR A 250 5.71 28.53 13.11
CA TYR A 250 6.12 27.66 12.00
C TYR A 250 7.05 26.54 12.49
N ARG A 251 8.13 26.89 13.18
CA ARG A 251 9.11 25.93 13.67
C ARG A 251 8.50 24.90 14.61
N ASN A 252 7.58 25.33 15.49
CA ASN A 252 6.89 24.42 16.40
C ASN A 252 6.03 23.41 15.62
N LEU A 253 5.23 23.89 14.66
CA LEU A 253 4.38 23.01 13.84
C LEU A 253 5.20 22.05 12.97
N SER A 254 6.27 22.52 12.34
CA SER A 254 7.19 21.66 11.56
C SER A 254 7.83 20.59 12.45
N THR A 255 8.29 20.97 13.66
CA THR A 255 8.88 19.99 14.60
C THR A 255 7.86 18.92 15.02
N VAL A 256 6.58 19.28 15.16
CA VAL A 256 5.52 18.31 15.48
C VAL A 256 5.29 17.36 14.30
N LEU A 257 5.25 17.87 13.07
CA LEU A 257 5.14 17.05 11.86
C LEU A 257 6.33 16.10 11.72
N ASP A 258 7.57 16.60 11.80
CA ASP A 258 8.78 15.79 11.61
C ASP A 258 8.84 14.61 12.59
N LYS A 259 8.50 14.87 13.87
CA LYS A 259 8.46 13.82 14.89
C LYS A 259 7.36 12.80 14.62
N SER A 260 6.19 13.27 14.16
CA SER A 260 5.06 12.39 13.87
C SER A 260 5.33 11.53 12.65
N ALA A 261 5.91 12.12 11.59
CA ALA A 261 6.35 11.42 10.39
C ALA A 261 7.44 10.38 10.71
N GLY A 262 8.43 10.73 11.54
CA GLY A 262 9.45 9.78 12.01
C GLY A 262 8.83 8.57 12.71
N PHE A 263 7.94 8.80 13.69
CA PHE A 263 7.25 7.71 14.39
C PHE A 263 6.40 6.85 13.43
N ILE A 264 5.65 7.47 12.52
CA ILE A 264 4.84 6.73 11.54
C ILE A 264 5.73 5.86 10.66
N ASN A 265 6.83 6.41 10.13
CA ASN A 265 7.74 5.66 9.26
C ASN A 265 8.30 4.44 9.98
N ASP A 266 8.77 4.59 11.21
CA ASP A 266 9.31 3.47 12.00
C ASP A 266 8.25 2.36 12.18
N VAL A 267 7.04 2.73 12.61
CA VAL A 267 5.95 1.76 12.86
C VAL A 267 5.44 1.12 11.56
N VAL A 268 5.29 1.89 10.49
CA VAL A 268 4.85 1.39 9.18
C VAL A 268 5.88 0.41 8.61
N SER A 269 7.18 0.73 8.68
CA SER A 269 8.24 -0.18 8.22
C SER A 269 8.16 -1.54 8.91
N ASP A 270 7.96 -1.56 10.23
CA ASP A 270 7.80 -2.81 10.97
C ASP A 270 6.52 -3.56 10.60
N TYR A 271 5.39 -2.86 10.46
CA TYR A 271 4.13 -3.52 10.07
C TYR A 271 4.15 -4.08 8.65
N MET A 272 4.84 -3.42 7.72
CA MET A 272 5.02 -3.93 6.35
C MET A 272 5.81 -5.24 6.33
N MET A 273 6.87 -5.34 7.13
CA MET A 273 7.61 -6.60 7.27
C MET A 273 6.78 -7.68 7.99
N LEU A 274 6.04 -7.31 9.04
CA LEU A 274 5.22 -8.27 9.79
C LEU A 274 4.06 -8.81 8.97
N ILE A 275 3.37 -7.98 8.19
CA ILE A 275 2.24 -8.46 7.37
C ILE A 275 2.69 -9.45 6.30
N GLU A 276 3.88 -9.26 5.71
CA GLU A 276 4.46 -10.23 4.78
C GLU A 276 4.68 -11.58 5.46
N LEU A 277 5.30 -11.60 6.64
CA LEU A 277 5.53 -12.82 7.40
C LEU A 277 4.24 -13.48 7.86
N VAL A 278 3.25 -12.69 8.29
CA VAL A 278 1.93 -13.21 8.67
C VAL A 278 1.24 -13.84 7.47
N ASN A 279 1.26 -13.20 6.29
CA ASN A 279 0.66 -13.75 5.08
C ASN A 279 1.37 -15.03 4.62
N ASP A 280 2.71 -15.07 4.64
CA ASP A 280 3.49 -16.24 4.25
C ASP A 280 3.26 -17.40 5.24
N LEU A 281 3.24 -17.13 6.55
CA LEU A 281 2.94 -18.13 7.57
C LEU A 281 1.52 -18.65 7.47
N TYR A 282 0.54 -17.77 7.21
CA TYR A 282 -0.84 -18.17 7.03
C TYR A 282 -0.98 -19.07 5.80
N SER A 283 -0.26 -18.74 4.72
CA SER A 283 -0.23 -19.56 3.52
C SER A 283 0.35 -20.96 3.79
N MET A 284 1.50 -21.04 4.49
CA MET A 284 2.09 -22.31 4.88
C MET A 284 1.19 -23.12 5.83
N MET A 285 0.46 -22.46 6.73
CA MET A 285 -0.51 -23.11 7.60
C MET A 285 -1.65 -23.72 6.78
N LEU A 286 -2.28 -22.95 5.89
CA LEU A 286 -3.38 -23.44 5.04
C LEU A 286 -2.98 -24.60 4.12
N ALA A 287 -1.70 -24.69 3.76
CA ALA A 287 -1.12 -25.76 2.94
C ALA A 287 -0.22 -26.73 3.75
N ALA A 288 -0.41 -26.84 5.07
CA ALA A 288 0.47 -27.63 5.93
C ALA A 288 0.57 -29.12 5.52
N GLU A 289 -0.49 -29.67 4.91
CA GLU A 289 -0.52 -31.04 4.39
C GLU A 289 0.54 -31.31 3.30
N CYS A 290 0.99 -30.26 2.59
CA CYS A 290 1.99 -30.35 1.53
C CYS A 290 3.42 -30.49 2.07
N LYS A 291 3.68 -30.18 3.35
CA LYS A 291 5.03 -30.10 3.96
C LYS A 291 5.92 -31.33 3.71
N SER A 292 5.33 -32.52 3.63
CA SER A 292 6.06 -33.77 3.42
C SER A 292 6.49 -34.04 1.97
N GLY A 293 5.89 -33.34 1.01
CA GLY A 293 6.08 -33.55 -0.43
C GLY A 293 6.89 -32.46 -1.15
N VAL A 294 7.47 -31.52 -0.39
CA VAL A 294 8.14 -30.35 -0.94
C VAL A 294 9.54 -30.64 -1.50
N SER A 295 10.04 -29.71 -2.31
CA SER A 295 11.38 -29.70 -2.89
C SER A 295 12.50 -29.67 -1.85
N GLU A 296 13.72 -30.04 -2.28
CA GLU A 296 14.90 -30.03 -1.42
C GLU A 296 15.27 -28.62 -0.95
N SER A 297 15.09 -27.60 -1.79
CA SER A 297 15.25 -26.20 -1.41
C SER A 297 14.24 -25.77 -0.36
N CYS A 298 12.98 -26.21 -0.46
CA CYS A 298 11.98 -25.94 0.58
C CYS A 298 12.32 -26.64 1.90
N MET A 299 12.81 -27.88 1.86
CA MET A 299 13.30 -28.56 3.07
C MET A 299 14.48 -27.81 3.73
N ARG A 300 15.37 -27.20 2.93
CA ARG A 300 16.43 -26.33 3.46
C ARG A 300 15.86 -25.05 4.08
N ALA A 301 14.89 -24.40 3.44
CA ALA A 301 14.19 -23.25 4.00
C ALA A 301 13.52 -23.56 5.35
N LEU A 302 12.79 -24.68 5.45
CA LEU A 302 12.23 -25.16 6.72
C LEU A 302 13.31 -25.41 7.80
N SER A 303 14.48 -25.91 7.39
CA SER A 303 15.62 -26.10 8.29
C SER A 303 16.17 -24.76 8.81
N ILE A 304 16.29 -23.75 7.93
CA ILE A 304 16.67 -22.37 8.30
C ILE A 304 15.67 -21.81 9.31
N ILE A 305 14.36 -21.88 9.01
CA ILE A 305 13.28 -21.40 9.89
C ILE A 305 13.38 -22.06 11.27
N ARG A 306 13.59 -23.37 11.32
CA ARG A 306 13.76 -24.11 12.57
C ARG A 306 14.97 -23.63 13.37
N ARG A 307 16.11 -23.38 12.72
CA ARG A 307 17.31 -22.85 13.40
C ARG A 307 17.09 -21.46 13.98
N ILE A 308 16.42 -20.59 13.24
CA ILE A 308 16.09 -19.24 13.70
C ILE A 308 15.14 -19.31 14.89
N TYR A 309 14.09 -20.13 14.80
CA TYR A 309 13.16 -20.39 15.90
C TYR A 309 13.89 -20.88 17.16
N GLU A 310 14.76 -21.89 17.03
CA GLU A 310 15.56 -22.43 18.14
C GLU A 310 16.49 -21.34 18.75
N SER A 311 17.08 -20.47 17.93
CA SER A 311 17.90 -19.35 18.41
C SER A 311 17.08 -18.31 19.19
N MET A 312 15.89 -17.96 18.71
CA MET A 312 15.01 -17.00 19.40
C MET A 312 14.50 -17.54 20.74
N GLU A 313 14.10 -18.81 20.81
CA GLU A 313 13.63 -19.45 22.05
C GLU A 313 14.73 -19.56 23.11
N ASN A 314 15.98 -19.77 22.70
CA ASN A 314 17.11 -19.92 23.62
C ASN A 314 17.86 -18.60 23.90
N GLU A 315 17.48 -17.49 23.25
CA GLU A 315 18.21 -16.22 23.25
C GLU A 315 19.70 -16.38 22.82
N ASP A 316 19.96 -17.28 21.88
CA ASP A 316 21.30 -17.60 21.37
C ASP A 316 21.71 -16.67 20.21
N GLU A 317 23.02 -16.57 19.94
CA GLU A 317 23.58 -15.92 18.73
C GLU A 317 23.02 -16.54 17.43
N PHE A 318 23.12 -15.80 16.31
CA PHE A 318 22.63 -16.28 15.01
C PHE A 318 23.31 -17.61 14.64
N PRO A 319 22.55 -18.65 14.25
CA PRO A 319 23.12 -19.96 13.96
C PRO A 319 23.98 -19.89 12.69
N THR A 320 25.30 -20.08 12.84
CA THR A 320 26.24 -20.00 11.69
C THR A 320 25.93 -21.03 10.60
N ASP A 321 25.37 -22.19 10.95
CA ASP A 321 24.94 -23.19 9.98
C ASP A 321 23.70 -22.74 9.18
N ALA A 322 22.84 -21.90 9.76
CA ALA A 322 21.72 -21.30 9.03
C ALA A 322 22.22 -20.32 7.95
N TYR A 323 23.33 -19.62 8.17
CA TYR A 323 23.95 -18.75 7.16
C TYR A 323 24.43 -19.55 5.94
N ASP A 324 25.12 -20.66 6.16
CA ASP A 324 25.56 -21.54 5.07
C ASP A 324 24.37 -22.12 4.29
N MET A 325 23.27 -22.44 5.00
CA MET A 325 22.03 -22.90 4.37
C MET A 325 21.37 -21.80 3.53
N LEU A 326 21.36 -20.54 3.98
CA LEU A 326 20.84 -19.40 3.21
C LEU A 326 21.61 -19.23 1.89
N VAL A 327 22.95 -19.27 1.95
CA VAL A 327 23.80 -19.21 0.75
C VAL A 327 23.51 -20.38 -0.20
N ALA A 328 23.35 -21.59 0.33
CA ALA A 328 23.01 -22.77 -0.47
C ALA A 328 21.60 -22.72 -1.07
N ASN A 329 20.78 -21.75 -0.67
CA ASN A 329 19.39 -21.58 -1.09
C ASN A 329 19.18 -20.34 -1.97
N GLU A 330 20.26 -19.68 -2.38
CA GLU A 330 20.24 -18.58 -3.35
C GLU A 330 19.55 -19.02 -4.66
N GLY A 331 18.64 -18.18 -5.19
CA GLY A 331 17.85 -18.47 -6.40
C GLY A 331 16.59 -19.33 -6.17
N ALA A 332 16.43 -19.94 -4.98
CA ALA A 332 15.30 -20.85 -4.72
C ALA A 332 13.95 -20.13 -4.65
N GLN A 333 13.93 -18.88 -4.20
CA GLN A 333 12.71 -18.07 -4.13
C GLN A 333 12.20 -17.76 -5.55
N GLU A 334 13.09 -17.39 -6.47
CA GLU A 334 12.76 -17.11 -7.86
C GLU A 334 12.28 -18.37 -8.57
N GLU A 335 12.94 -19.51 -8.36
CA GLU A 335 12.51 -20.80 -8.93
C GLU A 335 11.13 -21.24 -8.41
N ALA A 336 10.84 -21.03 -7.12
CA ALA A 336 9.53 -21.31 -6.53
C ALA A 336 8.45 -20.35 -7.06
N GLY A 337 8.77 -19.06 -7.20
CA GLY A 337 7.88 -18.06 -7.78
C GLY A 337 7.54 -18.34 -9.24
N GLU A 338 8.54 -18.73 -10.05
CA GLU A 338 8.32 -19.15 -11.44
C GLU A 338 7.45 -20.40 -11.55
N HIS A 339 7.60 -21.36 -10.62
CA HIS A 339 6.75 -22.54 -10.55
C HIS A 339 5.30 -22.18 -10.22
N ARG A 340 5.10 -21.39 -9.16
CA ARG A 340 3.79 -20.88 -8.75
C ARG A 340 3.09 -20.17 -9.90
N MET A 341 3.76 -19.24 -10.59
CA MET A 341 3.18 -18.47 -11.69
C MET A 341 2.62 -19.34 -12.84
N VAL A 342 3.23 -20.51 -13.10
CA VAL A 342 2.74 -21.46 -14.13
C VAL A 342 1.41 -22.09 -13.72
N LEU A 343 1.21 -22.34 -12.43
CA LEU A 343 0.03 -22.96 -11.86
C LEU A 343 -1.07 -21.94 -11.54
N GLU A 344 -0.70 -20.72 -11.16
CA GLU A 344 -1.57 -19.57 -10.89
C GLU A 344 -2.37 -19.14 -12.12
N ALA A 345 -1.70 -18.99 -13.27
CA ALA A 345 -2.30 -18.48 -14.49
C ALA A 345 -3.63 -19.15 -14.93
N PRO A 346 -3.80 -20.49 -14.87
CA PRO A 346 -5.05 -21.16 -15.23
C PRO A 346 -6.09 -21.31 -14.10
N ILE A 347 -5.82 -20.89 -12.85
CA ILE A 347 -6.70 -21.18 -11.69
C ILE A 347 -8.13 -20.70 -11.95
N TYR A 348 -8.30 -19.44 -12.33
CA TYR A 348 -9.63 -18.85 -12.57
C TYR A 348 -10.43 -19.62 -13.64
N ASP A 349 -9.79 -19.93 -14.77
CA ASP A 349 -10.42 -20.67 -15.87
C ASP A 349 -10.80 -22.10 -15.44
N ILE A 350 -9.95 -22.76 -14.66
CA ILE A 350 -10.20 -24.10 -14.14
C ILE A 350 -11.36 -24.08 -13.14
N ILE A 351 -11.40 -23.16 -12.18
CA ILE A 351 -12.48 -23.08 -11.19
C ILE A 351 -13.82 -22.79 -11.88
N SER A 352 -13.87 -21.73 -12.70
CA SER A 352 -15.09 -21.30 -13.38
C SER A 352 -15.66 -22.35 -14.34
N SER A 353 -14.80 -23.07 -15.06
CA SER A 353 -15.22 -24.07 -16.05
C SER A 353 -15.53 -25.45 -15.47
N ASN A 354 -15.22 -25.70 -14.19
CA ASN A 354 -15.31 -27.02 -13.57
C ASN A 354 -16.08 -27.05 -12.23
N GLN A 355 -16.80 -25.98 -11.85
CA GLN A 355 -17.57 -25.94 -10.60
C GLN A 355 -18.44 -27.18 -10.33
N PRO A 356 -19.23 -27.70 -11.28
CA PRO A 356 -20.05 -28.89 -11.03
C PRO A 356 -19.23 -30.14 -10.68
N ASP A 357 -18.04 -30.28 -11.25
CA ASP A 357 -17.13 -31.40 -10.97
C ASP A 357 -16.42 -31.22 -9.63
N ILE A 358 -16.01 -29.98 -9.30
CA ILE A 358 -15.43 -29.64 -7.99
C ILE A 358 -16.39 -30.03 -6.86
N ILE A 359 -17.67 -29.62 -6.99
CA ILE A 359 -18.73 -29.95 -6.02
C ILE A 359 -18.99 -31.46 -5.97
N ARG A 360 -19.08 -32.10 -7.14
CA ARG A 360 -19.31 -33.56 -7.22
C ARG A 360 -18.20 -34.36 -6.53
N LEU A 361 -16.97 -33.88 -6.58
CA LEU A 361 -15.79 -34.54 -6.03
C LEU A 361 -15.51 -34.18 -4.56
N GLY A 362 -16.25 -33.22 -3.98
CA GLY A 362 -16.01 -32.76 -2.61
C GLY A 362 -14.72 -31.95 -2.46
N LEU A 363 -14.33 -31.23 -3.51
CA LEU A 363 -13.09 -30.44 -3.55
C LEU A 363 -13.33 -28.96 -3.22
N GLU A 364 -14.55 -28.57 -2.80
CA GLU A 364 -14.87 -27.17 -2.52
C GLU A 364 -13.90 -26.53 -1.51
N ASP A 365 -13.62 -27.24 -0.41
CA ASP A 365 -12.73 -26.72 0.64
C ASP A 365 -11.31 -26.50 0.12
N ALA A 366 -10.82 -27.39 -0.75
CA ALA A 366 -9.48 -27.27 -1.33
C ALA A 366 -9.38 -26.05 -2.25
N TYR A 367 -10.37 -25.86 -3.13
CA TYR A 367 -10.38 -24.71 -4.04
C TYR A 367 -10.70 -23.39 -3.32
N HIS A 368 -11.43 -23.41 -2.20
CA HIS A 368 -11.58 -22.24 -1.33
C HIS A 368 -10.26 -21.85 -0.66
N ARG A 369 -9.47 -22.83 -0.19
CA ARG A 369 -8.12 -22.56 0.34
C ARG A 369 -7.23 -21.95 -0.74
N ILE A 370 -7.28 -22.45 -1.98
CA ILE A 370 -6.54 -21.88 -3.12
C ILE A 370 -6.91 -20.41 -3.35
N ASP A 371 -8.20 -20.06 -3.35
CA ASP A 371 -8.62 -18.65 -3.48
C ASP A 371 -8.08 -17.76 -2.35
N THR A 372 -7.96 -18.31 -1.13
CA THR A 372 -7.37 -17.59 0.01
C THR A 372 -5.86 -17.43 -0.16
N LEU A 373 -5.16 -18.48 -0.59
CA LEU A 373 -3.71 -18.47 -0.86
C LEU A 373 -3.35 -17.45 -1.94
N GLU A 374 -4.13 -17.39 -3.03
CA GLU A 374 -3.96 -16.43 -4.11
C GLU A 374 -3.99 -14.98 -3.61
N LYS A 375 -4.88 -14.68 -2.66
CA LYS A 375 -4.97 -13.36 -2.04
C LYS A 375 -3.77 -13.08 -1.12
N LEU A 376 -3.44 -14.03 -0.24
CA LEU A 376 -2.34 -13.90 0.73
C LEU A 376 -0.97 -13.72 0.04
N LEU A 377 -0.76 -14.42 -1.08
CA LEU A 377 0.48 -14.39 -1.86
C LEU A 377 0.43 -13.39 -3.03
N SER A 378 -0.63 -12.60 -3.13
CA SER A 378 -0.74 -11.54 -4.12
C SER A 378 0.23 -10.38 -3.83
N GLY A 379 0.41 -9.49 -4.81
CA GLY A 379 1.11 -8.23 -4.60
C GLY A 379 0.39 -7.24 -3.67
N SER A 380 -0.84 -7.53 -3.22
CA SER A 380 -1.61 -6.68 -2.33
C SER A 380 -1.61 -7.25 -0.91
N MET A 381 -0.62 -6.85 -0.10
CA MET A 381 -0.41 -7.38 1.26
C MET A 381 -1.63 -7.26 2.19
N PHE A 382 -2.42 -6.20 2.00
CA PHE A 382 -3.58 -5.86 2.83
C PHE A 382 -4.93 -6.22 2.19
N VAL A 383 -4.93 -7.04 1.13
CA VAL A 383 -6.18 -7.47 0.48
C VAL A 383 -7.17 -8.05 1.49
N ASP A 384 -8.45 -7.77 1.33
CA ASP A 384 -9.47 -8.38 2.19
C ASP A 384 -9.63 -9.87 1.82
N ILE A 385 -9.32 -10.75 2.77
CA ILE A 385 -9.43 -12.20 2.60
C ILE A 385 -10.76 -12.75 3.14
N ASP A 386 -11.42 -12.00 4.03
CA ASP A 386 -12.61 -12.44 4.77
C ASP A 386 -13.91 -11.97 4.09
N HIS A 387 -13.89 -10.80 3.44
CA HIS A 387 -15.04 -10.21 2.75
C HIS A 387 -14.80 -10.16 1.25
N VAL A 388 -15.16 -11.23 0.55
CA VAL A 388 -15.25 -11.19 -0.91
C VAL A 388 -16.42 -10.27 -1.27
N LYS A 389 -16.13 -9.06 -1.78
CA LYS A 389 -17.17 -8.22 -2.41
C LYS A 389 -17.77 -9.07 -3.52
N ILE A 390 -19.06 -9.41 -3.40
CA ILE A 390 -19.76 -10.14 -4.45
C ILE A 390 -19.85 -9.20 -5.64
N GLU A 391 -19.02 -9.43 -6.65
CA GLU A 391 -19.13 -8.75 -7.93
C GLU A 391 -20.48 -9.11 -8.53
N THR A 392 -21.46 -8.22 -8.38
CA THR A 392 -22.80 -8.42 -8.93
C THR A 392 -22.82 -8.25 -10.45
N GLY A 393 -21.69 -7.85 -11.05
CA GLY A 393 -21.59 -7.41 -12.45
C GLY A 393 -22.44 -6.17 -12.74
N ALA A 394 -22.86 -5.43 -11.69
CA ALA A 394 -23.70 -4.25 -11.84
C ALA A 394 -22.83 -3.09 -12.33
N LEU A 395 -23.28 -2.43 -13.40
CA LEU A 395 -22.56 -1.33 -14.00
C LEU A 395 -23.06 0.01 -13.47
N ALA A 396 -22.14 0.93 -13.21
CA ALA A 396 -22.45 2.29 -12.80
C ALA A 396 -23.09 3.05 -13.96
N ASP A 397 -24.34 3.46 -13.79
CA ASP A 397 -25.06 4.29 -14.75
C ASP A 397 -24.95 5.78 -14.40
N SER A 398 -25.51 6.63 -15.26
CA SER A 398 -25.46 8.08 -15.05
C SER A 398 -26.22 8.54 -13.80
N GLU A 399 -27.28 7.84 -13.39
CA GLU A 399 -28.05 8.22 -12.19
C GLU A 399 -27.25 7.91 -10.92
N TYR A 400 -26.60 6.75 -10.88
CA TYR A 400 -25.72 6.36 -9.78
C TYR A 400 -24.52 7.32 -9.66
N ILE A 401 -23.86 7.64 -10.78
CA ILE A 401 -22.73 8.58 -10.81
C ILE A 401 -23.15 9.98 -10.33
N ILE A 402 -24.31 10.48 -10.75
CA ILE A 402 -24.82 11.78 -10.30
C ILE A 402 -25.10 11.77 -8.80
N SER A 403 -25.75 10.72 -8.30
CA SER A 403 -26.01 10.54 -6.86
C SER A 403 -24.73 10.59 -6.03
N LYS A 404 -23.71 9.85 -6.45
CA LYS A 404 -22.39 9.83 -5.78
C LYS A 404 -21.67 11.18 -5.86
N LYS A 405 -21.71 11.83 -7.01
CA LYS A 405 -21.16 13.19 -7.19
C LYS A 405 -21.83 14.17 -6.24
N ASP A 406 -23.16 14.17 -6.15
CA ASP A 406 -23.91 15.10 -5.33
C ASP A 406 -23.61 14.89 -3.83
N LYS A 407 -23.53 13.63 -3.38
CA LYS A 407 -23.07 13.27 -2.03
C LYS A 407 -21.68 13.86 -1.73
N LEU A 408 -20.72 13.61 -2.61
CA LEU A 408 -19.34 14.04 -2.41
C LEU A 408 -19.20 15.57 -2.41
N ILE A 409 -19.98 16.27 -3.24
CA ILE A 409 -20.03 17.75 -3.24
C ILE A 409 -20.60 18.29 -1.92
N GLU A 410 -21.62 17.64 -1.36
CA GLU A 410 -22.20 18.00 -0.07
C GLU A 410 -21.15 17.85 1.06
N GLU A 411 -20.48 16.71 1.14
CA GLU A 411 -19.44 16.42 2.14
C GLU A 411 -18.26 17.42 2.04
N PHE A 412 -17.74 17.68 0.82
CA PHE A 412 -16.72 18.72 0.63
C PHE A 412 -17.25 20.12 0.97
N GLY A 413 -18.53 20.39 0.72
CA GLY A 413 -19.18 21.65 1.05
C GLY A 413 -19.16 21.94 2.56
N GLU A 414 -19.46 20.93 3.37
CA GLU A 414 -19.41 20.99 4.84
C GLU A 414 -17.98 21.24 5.33
N VAL A 415 -17.02 20.42 4.88
CA VAL A 415 -15.61 20.55 5.26
C VAL A 415 -15.04 21.90 4.86
N PHE A 416 -15.31 22.37 3.63
CA PHE A 416 -14.81 23.65 3.18
C PHE A 416 -15.46 24.87 3.83
N THR A 417 -16.54 24.68 4.59
CA THR A 417 -17.18 25.74 5.37
C THR A 417 -16.55 25.85 6.76
N GLY A 418 -16.16 24.72 7.36
CA GLY A 418 -15.46 24.68 8.65
C GLY A 418 -13.99 25.11 8.58
N ASN A 419 -13.35 24.93 7.42
CA ASN A 419 -11.91 25.14 7.25
C ASN A 419 -11.53 26.54 6.72
N SER A 420 -10.31 26.96 7.04
CA SER A 420 -9.70 28.17 6.47
C SER A 420 -9.48 28.02 4.96
N GLN A 421 -9.32 29.14 4.25
CA GLN A 421 -9.06 29.09 2.80
C GLN A 421 -7.75 28.35 2.46
N VAL A 422 -6.75 28.43 3.33
CA VAL A 422 -5.45 27.78 3.13
C VAL A 422 -5.59 26.26 3.25
N VAL A 423 -6.30 25.79 4.28
CA VAL A 423 -6.62 24.36 4.46
C VAL A 423 -7.45 23.84 3.29
N ASN A 424 -8.47 24.58 2.85
CA ASN A 424 -9.28 24.19 1.69
C ASN A 424 -8.45 24.03 0.41
N ARG A 425 -7.42 24.87 0.21
CA ARG A 425 -6.54 24.73 -0.95
C ARG A 425 -5.66 23.49 -0.84
N ALA A 426 -5.19 23.17 0.36
CA ALA A 426 -4.41 21.96 0.61
C ALA A 426 -5.23 20.69 0.33
N VAL A 427 -6.46 20.60 0.86
CA VAL A 427 -7.39 19.50 0.56
C VAL A 427 -7.59 19.35 -0.95
N MET A 428 -7.92 20.44 -1.65
CA MET A 428 -8.14 20.38 -3.10
C MET A 428 -6.86 19.97 -3.86
N ALA A 429 -5.68 20.48 -3.47
CA ALA A 429 -4.43 20.14 -4.13
C ALA A 429 -4.13 18.64 -3.99
N LYS A 430 -4.31 18.11 -2.78
CA LYS A 430 -4.11 16.69 -2.49
C LYS A 430 -5.05 15.79 -3.30
N ILE A 431 -6.33 16.15 -3.38
CA ILE A 431 -7.28 15.38 -4.18
C ILE A 431 -6.95 15.45 -5.67
N LEU A 432 -6.54 16.62 -6.17
CA LEU A 432 -6.15 16.77 -7.58
C LEU A 432 -4.89 15.96 -7.95
N SER A 433 -4.00 15.65 -7.01
CA SER A 433 -2.89 14.72 -7.25
C SER A 433 -3.31 13.25 -7.22
N THR A 434 -4.39 12.89 -6.51
CA THR A 434 -4.85 11.50 -6.40
C THR A 434 -5.76 11.07 -7.55
N ILE A 435 -6.55 11.99 -8.10
CA ILE A 435 -7.46 11.66 -9.21
C ILE A 435 -6.73 11.45 -10.55
N PRO A 436 -7.28 10.65 -11.48
CA PRO A 436 -6.78 10.53 -12.85
C PRO A 436 -6.58 11.90 -13.52
N VAL A 437 -5.58 11.99 -14.42
CA VAL A 437 -5.25 13.22 -15.15
C VAL A 437 -6.50 13.79 -15.83
N PHE A 438 -6.91 14.98 -15.38
CA PHE A 438 -8.13 15.66 -15.82
C PHE A 438 -7.91 16.64 -16.99
N PHE A 439 -6.68 16.71 -17.52
CA PHE A 439 -6.33 17.54 -18.67
C PHE A 439 -6.56 16.77 -19.97
N ASN A 440 -7.20 17.43 -20.94
CA ASN A 440 -7.50 16.85 -22.24
C ASN A 440 -6.37 17.07 -23.26
N THR A 441 -5.52 18.09 -23.04
CA THR A 441 -4.44 18.45 -23.98
C THR A 441 -3.18 18.88 -23.24
N GLN A 442 -2.03 18.73 -23.91
CA GLN A 442 -0.75 19.26 -23.41
C GLN A 442 -0.78 20.78 -23.21
N GLN A 443 -1.58 21.50 -24.00
CA GLN A 443 -1.73 22.93 -23.84
C GLN A 443 -2.43 23.28 -22.51
N GLU A 444 -3.45 22.51 -22.11
CA GLU A 444 -4.12 22.72 -20.81
C GLU A 444 -3.15 22.49 -19.64
N ILE A 445 -2.26 21.49 -19.75
CA ILE A 445 -1.22 21.22 -18.75
C ILE A 445 -0.24 22.39 -18.69
N LYS A 446 0.26 22.84 -19.85
CA LYS A 446 1.16 23.99 -19.92
C LYS A 446 0.52 25.24 -19.32
N ASP A 447 -0.71 25.55 -19.72
CA ASP A 447 -1.43 26.71 -19.21
C ASP A 447 -1.65 26.60 -17.70
N TYR A 448 -1.89 25.40 -17.16
CA TYR A 448 -2.01 25.19 -15.73
C TYR A 448 -0.70 25.51 -14.98
N ILE A 449 0.42 24.95 -15.44
CA ILE A 449 1.75 25.18 -14.86
C ILE A 449 2.12 26.67 -14.96
N ASP A 450 1.98 27.28 -16.14
CA ASP A 450 2.26 28.70 -16.37
C ASP A 450 1.40 29.59 -15.46
N ASN A 451 0.10 29.31 -15.33
CA ASN A 451 -0.76 30.08 -14.44
C ASN A 451 -0.40 29.89 -12.96
N ALA A 452 0.04 28.70 -12.56
CA ALA A 452 0.38 28.40 -11.18
C ALA A 452 1.72 29.03 -10.75
N LEU A 453 2.73 29.02 -11.63
CA LEU A 453 4.07 29.55 -11.33
C LEU A 453 4.20 31.04 -11.69
N VAL A 454 3.92 31.41 -12.95
CA VAL A 454 4.22 32.76 -13.48
C VAL A 454 3.26 33.81 -12.92
N ARG A 455 2.01 33.43 -12.63
CA ARG A 455 0.99 34.36 -12.11
C ARG A 455 0.84 34.32 -10.59
N CYS A 456 1.62 33.50 -9.88
CA CYS A 456 1.59 33.51 -8.42
C CYS A 456 2.37 34.71 -7.89
N SER A 457 1.67 35.58 -7.16
CA SER A 457 2.26 36.76 -6.54
C SER A 457 2.88 36.50 -5.17
N ASN A 458 2.74 35.28 -4.63
CA ASN A 458 3.29 34.92 -3.34
C ASN A 458 4.67 34.27 -3.57
N ARG A 459 5.73 35.03 -3.24
CA ARG A 459 7.11 34.58 -3.43
C ARG A 459 7.40 33.28 -2.68
N SER A 460 7.00 33.18 -1.41
CA SER A 460 7.23 31.98 -0.59
C SER A 460 6.58 30.73 -1.21
N GLU A 461 5.35 30.85 -1.72
CA GLU A 461 4.67 29.73 -2.41
C GLU A 461 5.43 29.28 -3.67
N VAL A 462 5.87 30.22 -4.51
CA VAL A 462 6.58 29.90 -5.76
C VAL A 462 7.92 29.22 -5.47
N LEU A 463 8.62 29.71 -4.45
CA LEU A 463 9.92 29.16 -4.05
C LEU A 463 9.79 27.76 -3.46
N ALA A 464 8.77 27.52 -2.64
CA ALA A 464 8.48 26.19 -2.14
C ALA A 464 8.21 25.20 -3.28
N CYS A 465 7.41 25.61 -4.27
CA CYS A 465 7.19 24.78 -5.45
C CYS A 465 8.49 24.54 -6.22
N TYR A 466 9.34 25.55 -6.36
CA TYR A 466 10.62 25.40 -7.05
C TYR A 466 11.52 24.37 -6.36
N VAL A 467 11.76 24.49 -5.05
CA VAL A 467 12.64 23.59 -4.30
C VAL A 467 12.11 22.16 -4.33
N ILE A 468 10.82 21.96 -4.07
CA ILE A 468 10.22 20.62 -4.06
C ILE A 468 10.26 19.98 -5.46
N ILE A 469 9.88 20.72 -6.49
CA ILE A 469 9.86 20.19 -7.87
C ILE A 469 11.27 19.96 -8.40
N GLN A 470 12.26 20.78 -8.04
CA GLN A 470 13.67 20.50 -8.36
C GLN A 470 14.12 19.17 -7.77
N GLY A 471 13.82 18.90 -6.49
CA GLY A 471 14.12 17.59 -5.88
C GLY A 471 13.50 16.43 -6.67
N ILE A 472 12.21 16.56 -7.04
CA ILE A 472 11.51 15.57 -7.88
C ILE A 472 12.16 15.38 -9.27
N MET A 473 12.78 16.42 -9.82
CA MET A 473 13.43 16.36 -11.13
C MET A 473 14.85 15.77 -11.08
N GLU A 474 15.47 15.76 -9.90
CA GLU A 474 16.81 15.23 -9.66
C GLU A 474 16.80 13.75 -9.23
N ASP A 475 15.72 13.29 -8.59
CA ASP A 475 15.41 11.88 -8.31
C ASP A 475 15.10 11.07 -9.59
#